data_AF-A0A4U8WBD7-F1
#
_entry.id   AF-A0A4U8WBD7-F1
#
_cell.length_a   1.000
_cell.length_b   1.000
_cell.length_c   1.000
_cell.angle_alpha   90.00
_cell.angle_beta   90.00
_cell.angle_gamma   90.00
#
_symmetry.space_group_name_H-M   'P 1'
#
loop_
_entity.id
_entity.type
_entity.pdbx_description
1 polymer ?
#
loop_
_entity_poly.entity_id
_entity_poly.type
_entity_poly.pdbx_seq_one_letter_code
_entity_poly.pdbx_strand_id
1 'polypeptide(L)'
;MKKIFLMFSLFLSTIAFSQVTPLTINNYTNYTITGRLRAADLTNCVPELYVGNTLSSGNFTIPPSSSTEYVKYYTANTAAIPVFDYLVRMSNTTPASVLPYNHPNVVAISPTTDWSFYAFDLRDAANNIYDHFELGVTPCAGTYPTNAVGSVSEAEWFYITSGGTVYSYIQIY
;
A
#
# COMPACT_ATOMS: atom_id res chain seq x y z
N MET A 1 27.26 -30.96 19.03
CA MET A 1 26.30 -29.92 19.47
C MET A 1 26.41 -28.60 18.71
N LYS A 2 27.61 -28.06 18.41
CA LYS A 2 27.77 -26.81 17.62
C LYS A 2 27.15 -26.85 16.20
N LYS A 3 27.11 -28.02 15.54
CA LYS A 3 26.57 -28.17 14.19
C LYS A 3 25.03 -28.09 14.10
N ILE A 4 24.33 -28.43 15.19
CA ILE A 4 22.85 -28.36 15.24
C ILE A 4 22.39 -26.91 15.36
N PHE A 5 23.09 -26.10 16.17
CA PHE A 5 22.81 -24.66 16.28
C PHE A 5 22.99 -23.93 14.94
N LEU A 6 24.02 -24.30 14.17
CA LEU A 6 24.28 -23.69 12.87
C LEU A 6 23.20 -24.04 11.83
N MET A 7 22.68 -25.27 11.87
CA MET A 7 21.55 -25.66 11.02
C MET A 7 20.27 -24.93 11.42
N PHE A 8 19.99 -24.77 12.72
CA PHE A 8 18.82 -24.02 13.18
C PHE A 8 18.87 -22.55 12.74
N SER A 9 20.03 -21.89 12.78
CA SER A 9 20.19 -20.52 12.28
C SER A 9 20.00 -20.39 10.76
N LEU A 10 20.37 -21.42 9.97
CA LEU A 10 20.17 -21.43 8.52
C LEU A 10 18.71 -21.67 8.12
N PHE A 11 17.95 -22.43 8.92
CA PHE A 11 16.52 -22.63 8.67
C PHE A 11 15.69 -21.39 9.06
N LEU A 12 16.04 -20.69 10.15
CA LEU A 12 15.35 -19.45 10.52
C LEU A 12 15.53 -18.31 9.50
N SER A 13 16.63 -18.28 8.74
CA SER A 13 16.84 -17.24 7.71
C SER A 13 16.04 -17.44 6.42
N THR A 14 15.40 -18.61 6.23
CA THR A 14 14.57 -18.88 5.03
C THR A 14 13.14 -18.37 5.15
N ILE A 15 12.72 -17.96 6.34
CA ILE A 15 11.46 -17.23 6.56
C ILE A 15 11.77 -15.74 6.39
N ALA A 16 12.29 -15.37 5.22
CA ALA A 16 12.44 -13.98 4.86
C ALA A 16 11.04 -13.42 4.69
N PHE A 17 10.58 -12.73 5.72
CA PHE A 17 9.24 -12.19 5.83
C PHE A 17 8.94 -11.25 4.65
N SER A 18 8.25 -11.79 3.67
CA SER A 18 7.69 -11.01 2.58
C SER A 18 6.43 -10.32 3.11
N GLN A 19 6.33 -8.99 2.99
CA GLN A 19 5.02 -8.33 2.87
C GLN A 19 4.11 -9.13 1.95
N VAL A 20 2.83 -9.24 2.33
CA VAL A 20 1.92 -10.27 1.81
C VAL A 20 1.76 -10.15 0.30
N THR A 21 1.53 -8.94 -0.23
CA THR A 21 1.48 -8.71 -1.68
C THR A 21 2.28 -7.47 -2.12
N PRO A 22 3.12 -7.58 -3.17
CA PRO A 22 3.57 -6.42 -3.93
C PRO A 22 2.36 -5.69 -4.52
N LEU A 23 2.37 -4.36 -4.50
CA LEU A 23 1.32 -3.55 -5.11
C LEU A 23 1.84 -2.78 -6.32
N THR A 24 1.15 -2.93 -7.44
CA THR A 24 1.33 -2.07 -8.62
C THR A 24 0.12 -1.16 -8.77
N ILE A 25 0.35 0.14 -8.94
CA ILE A 25 -0.69 1.10 -9.27
C ILE A 25 -0.42 1.65 -10.67
N ASN A 26 -1.38 1.47 -11.58
CA ASN A 26 -1.31 2.00 -12.94
C ASN A 26 -2.37 3.06 -13.14
N ASN A 27 -1.93 4.26 -13.49
CA ASN A 27 -2.77 5.36 -13.90
C ASN A 27 -2.75 5.46 -15.43
N TYR A 28 -3.74 4.91 -16.11
CA TYR A 28 -3.88 5.03 -17.56
C TYR A 28 -4.63 6.30 -17.99
N THR A 29 -5.12 7.08 -17.03
CA THR A 29 -5.85 8.32 -17.30
C THR A 29 -4.93 9.48 -17.66
N ASN A 30 -5.53 10.58 -18.12
CA ASN A 30 -4.87 11.87 -18.30
C ASN A 30 -4.90 12.75 -17.03
N TYR A 31 -5.38 12.22 -15.91
CA TYR A 31 -5.54 12.94 -14.64
C TYR A 31 -4.46 12.54 -13.64
N THR A 32 -4.12 13.46 -12.74
CA THR A 32 -3.26 13.16 -11.59
C THR A 32 -4.11 12.49 -10.52
N ILE A 33 -3.73 11.30 -10.09
CA ILE A 33 -4.34 10.68 -8.92
C ILE A 33 -3.77 11.37 -7.68
N THR A 34 -4.62 11.77 -6.76
CA THR A 34 -4.23 12.36 -5.49
C THR A 34 -5.04 11.75 -4.37
N GLY A 35 -4.40 11.07 -3.43
CA GLY A 35 -5.18 10.39 -2.41
C GLY A 35 -4.37 9.58 -1.42
N ARG A 36 -5.07 8.90 -0.53
CA ARG A 36 -4.49 8.21 0.61
C ARG A 36 -4.56 6.70 0.44
N LEU A 37 -3.39 6.10 0.25
CA LEU A 37 -3.19 4.66 0.26
C LEU A 37 -2.87 4.16 1.66
N ARG A 38 -3.44 3.03 2.05
CA ARG A 38 -3.31 2.40 3.36
C ARG A 38 -2.95 0.92 3.25
N ALA A 39 -2.09 0.46 4.15
CA ALA A 39 -1.96 -0.94 4.49
C ALA A 39 -2.30 -1.19 5.97
N ALA A 40 -2.82 -2.36 6.28
CA ALA A 40 -3.28 -2.71 7.62
C ALA A 40 -3.12 -4.21 7.89
N ASP A 41 -3.15 -4.57 9.17
CA ASP A 41 -3.11 -5.97 9.61
C ASP A 41 -4.24 -6.79 8.99
N LEU A 42 -3.93 -8.01 8.56
CA LEU A 42 -4.86 -8.88 7.84
C LEU A 42 -6.03 -9.40 8.67
N THR A 43 -6.06 -9.19 9.98
CA THR A 43 -7.10 -9.72 10.86
C THR A 43 -7.82 -8.62 11.64
N ASN A 44 -7.07 -7.71 12.25
CA ASN A 44 -7.59 -6.72 13.20
C ASN A 44 -7.44 -5.27 12.71
N CYS A 45 -6.90 -5.06 11.51
CA CYS A 45 -6.71 -3.76 10.89
C CYS A 45 -5.80 -2.77 11.63
N VAL A 46 -5.10 -3.26 12.66
CA VAL A 46 -3.97 -2.61 13.31
C VAL A 46 -2.91 -3.69 13.63
N PRO A 47 -1.60 -3.42 13.45
CA PRO A 47 -1.01 -2.16 13.02
C PRO A 47 -1.41 -1.77 11.60
N GLU A 48 -1.39 -0.48 11.32
CA GLU A 48 -1.66 0.08 10.01
C GLU A 48 -0.69 1.21 9.68
N LEU A 49 -0.57 1.49 8.39
CA LEU A 49 0.23 2.57 7.85
C LEU A 49 -0.52 3.24 6.71
N TYR A 50 -0.40 4.57 6.65
CA TYR A 50 -0.84 5.37 5.52
C TYR A 50 0.37 5.95 4.82
N VAL A 51 0.31 6.00 3.48
CA VAL A 51 1.33 6.66 2.67
C VAL A 51 1.32 8.16 2.95
N GLY A 52 2.47 8.71 3.32
CA GLY A 52 2.63 10.09 3.70
C GLY A 52 2.40 10.34 5.19
N ASN A 53 2.58 11.59 5.60
CA ASN A 53 2.62 12.00 7.01
C ASN A 53 1.28 12.58 7.53
N THR A 54 0.19 12.50 6.76
CA THR A 54 -1.12 13.03 7.13
C THR A 54 -2.24 12.01 6.89
N LEU A 55 -3.28 12.05 7.73
CA LEU A 55 -4.45 11.18 7.60
C LEU A 55 -5.34 11.53 6.41
N SER A 56 -5.21 12.70 5.79
CA SER A 56 -5.98 13.04 4.59
C SER A 56 -5.22 12.76 3.30
N SER A 57 -3.93 12.43 3.39
CA SER A 57 -2.88 12.47 2.35
C SER A 57 -3.37 12.68 0.91
N GLY A 58 -3.84 13.89 0.58
CA GLY A 58 -3.85 14.41 -0.79
C GLY A 58 -2.44 14.75 -1.28
N ASN A 59 -1.41 14.13 -0.69
CA ASN A 59 0.00 14.35 -0.99
C ASN A 59 0.61 13.14 -1.71
N PHE A 60 0.02 11.95 -1.56
CA PHE A 60 0.41 10.81 -2.38
C PHE A 60 -0.22 10.95 -3.76
N THR A 61 0.63 11.25 -4.73
CA THR A 61 0.22 11.61 -6.08
C THR A 61 0.82 10.64 -7.09
N ILE A 62 0.01 10.23 -8.06
CA ILE A 62 0.43 9.41 -9.19
C ILE A 62 0.18 10.22 -10.46
N PRO A 63 1.24 10.63 -11.19
CA PRO A 63 1.08 11.41 -12.41
C PRO A 63 0.20 10.71 -13.46
N PRO A 64 -0.37 11.47 -14.41
CA PRO A 64 -1.06 10.91 -15.57
C PRO A 64 -0.19 9.90 -16.32
N SER A 65 -0.80 8.87 -16.91
CA SER A 65 -0.13 7.90 -17.79
C SER A 65 1.14 7.29 -17.17
N SER A 66 1.10 6.98 -15.86
CA SER A 66 2.25 6.51 -15.11
C SER A 66 1.95 5.28 -14.26
N SER A 67 3.00 4.62 -13.81
CA SER A 67 2.92 3.42 -12.98
C SER A 67 3.93 3.50 -11.85
N THR A 68 3.57 2.91 -10.71
CA THR A 68 4.49 2.71 -9.59
C THR A 68 4.27 1.35 -8.95
N GLU A 69 5.34 0.75 -8.44
CA GLU A 69 5.32 -0.54 -7.77
C GLU A 69 5.94 -0.43 -6.38
N TYR A 70 5.25 -1.00 -5.39
CA TYR A 70 5.70 -1.13 -4.01
C TYR A 70 5.87 -2.61 -3.66
N VAL A 71 7.09 -3.12 -3.84
CA VAL A 71 7.45 -4.49 -3.46
C VAL A 71 7.44 -4.67 -1.93
N LYS A 72 7.88 -3.63 -1.21
CA LYS A 72 7.90 -3.54 0.25
C LYS A 72 7.66 -2.09 0.72
N TYR A 73 7.08 -1.91 1.92
CA TYR A 73 6.94 -0.58 2.54
C TYR A 73 8.30 0.11 2.76
N TYR A 74 9.33 -0.67 3.08
CA TYR A 74 10.65 -0.17 3.47
C TYR A 74 11.64 -0.05 2.29
N THR A 75 11.17 -0.08 1.05
CA THR A 75 12.00 0.05 -0.17
C THR A 75 11.69 1.32 -0.96
N ALA A 76 11.70 2.48 -0.29
CA ALA A 76 11.31 3.77 -0.89
C ALA A 76 12.01 4.07 -2.23
N ASN A 77 13.32 3.84 -2.32
CA ASN A 77 14.14 4.18 -3.49
C ASN A 77 13.99 3.22 -4.69
N THR A 78 13.08 2.25 -4.61
CA THR A 78 12.84 1.28 -5.69
C THR A 78 11.59 1.59 -6.51
N ALA A 79 10.66 2.36 -5.93
CA ALA A 79 9.43 2.77 -6.60
C ALA A 79 9.67 4.02 -7.45
N ALA A 80 9.03 4.11 -8.62
CA ALA A 80 9.05 5.31 -9.45
C ALA A 80 8.50 6.54 -8.71
N ILE A 81 7.52 6.30 -7.83
CA ILE A 81 6.95 7.29 -6.92
C ILE A 81 7.35 6.90 -5.50
N PRO A 82 8.46 7.42 -4.96
CA PRO A 82 8.99 6.98 -3.68
C PRO A 82 8.11 7.46 -2.51
N VAL A 83 8.02 6.62 -1.48
CA VAL A 83 7.35 6.95 -0.22
C VAL A 83 8.39 6.93 0.90
N PHE A 84 8.70 8.13 1.43
CA PHE A 84 9.74 8.27 2.45
C PHE A 84 9.21 8.22 3.88
N ASP A 85 7.96 8.58 4.08
CA ASP A 85 7.33 8.65 5.40
C ASP A 85 5.96 7.98 5.38
N TYR A 86 5.65 7.32 6.49
CA TYR A 86 4.37 6.70 6.75
C TYR A 86 3.79 7.26 8.04
N LEU A 87 2.48 7.48 8.05
CA LEU A 87 1.73 7.68 9.28
C LEU A 87 1.29 6.31 9.81
N VAL A 88 1.91 5.87 10.88
CA VAL A 88 1.78 4.50 11.41
C VAL A 88 1.01 4.51 12.72
N ARG A 89 0.02 3.62 12.84
CA ARG A 89 -0.73 3.39 14.08
C ARG A 89 -0.58 1.93 14.49
N MET A 90 0.01 1.69 15.66
CA MET A 90 0.31 0.33 16.13
C MET A 90 -0.89 -0.36 16.79
N SER A 91 -1.79 0.40 17.41
CA SER A 91 -3.04 -0.10 18.00
C SER A 91 -4.14 0.97 17.94
N ASN A 92 -5.38 0.55 18.17
CA ASN A 92 -6.53 1.45 18.23
C ASN A 92 -6.47 2.47 19.40
N THR A 93 -5.65 2.21 20.41
CA THR A 93 -5.51 3.08 21.60
C THR A 93 -4.29 3.98 21.54
N THR A 94 -3.36 3.75 20.60
CA THR A 94 -2.18 4.59 20.39
C THR A 94 -2.42 5.60 19.28
N PRO A 95 -2.08 6.88 19.47
CA PRO A 95 -2.04 7.85 18.38
C PRO A 95 -1.11 7.38 17.26
N ALA A 96 -1.43 7.75 16.02
CA ALA A 96 -0.54 7.51 14.90
C ALA A 96 0.72 8.39 15.00
N SER A 97 1.85 7.89 14.55
CA SER A 97 3.13 8.62 14.49
C SER A 97 3.71 8.58 13.08
N VAL A 98 4.39 9.65 12.69
CA VAL A 98 5.10 9.71 11.41
C VAL A 98 6.42 8.96 11.59
N LEU A 99 6.62 7.91 10.80
CA LEU A 99 7.82 7.09 10.80
C LEU A 99 8.43 7.08 9.39
N PRO A 100 9.77 7.21 9.27
CA PRO A 100 10.42 7.07 7.98
C PRO A 100 10.30 5.63 7.48
N TYR A 101 10.38 5.43 6.17
CA TYR A 101 10.21 4.13 5.51
C TYR A 101 11.14 3.02 6.04
N ASN A 102 12.33 3.39 6.51
CA ASN A 102 13.34 2.47 7.05
C ASN A 102 13.27 2.30 8.58
N HIS A 103 12.23 2.85 9.23
CA HIS A 103 12.06 2.73 10.68
C HIS A 103 11.82 1.26 11.09
N PRO A 104 12.41 0.76 12.20
CA PRO A 104 12.25 -0.63 12.64
C PRO A 104 10.80 -1.10 12.74
N ASN A 105 9.88 -0.25 13.20
CA ASN A 105 8.44 -0.60 13.25
C ASN A 105 7.83 -0.80 11.86
N VAL A 106 8.22 -0.02 10.84
CA VAL A 106 7.72 -0.20 9.46
C VAL A 106 8.18 -1.56 8.91
N VAL A 107 9.44 -1.91 9.18
CA VAL A 107 10.00 -3.23 8.82
C VAL A 107 9.30 -4.36 9.58
N ALA A 108 9.03 -4.16 10.88
CA ALA A 108 8.45 -5.18 11.75
C ALA A 108 6.98 -5.50 11.43
N ILE A 109 6.19 -4.52 11.01
CA ILE A 109 4.77 -4.73 10.66
C ILE A 109 4.58 -5.17 9.21
N SER A 110 5.59 -4.97 8.36
CA SER A 110 5.53 -5.35 6.95
C SER A 110 5.05 -6.79 6.68
N PRO A 111 5.41 -7.81 7.47
CA PRO A 111 4.99 -9.20 7.23
C PRO A 111 3.54 -9.53 7.57
N THR A 112 2.91 -8.73 8.44
CA THR A 112 1.56 -9.00 8.97
C THR A 112 0.52 -8.04 8.41
N THR A 113 0.95 -7.07 7.62
CA THR A 113 0.10 -6.05 7.03
C THR A 113 0.07 -6.18 5.51
N ASP A 114 -1.06 -5.79 4.92
CA ASP A 114 -1.20 -5.71 3.47
C ASP A 114 -2.03 -4.48 3.06
N TRP A 115 -1.90 -4.08 1.80
CA TRP A 115 -2.67 -2.99 1.22
C TRP A 115 -4.16 -3.28 1.33
N SER A 116 -4.91 -2.32 1.89
CA SER A 116 -6.31 -2.56 2.27
C SER A 116 -7.28 -1.50 1.79
N PHE A 117 -6.82 -0.26 1.57
CA PHE A 117 -7.70 0.85 1.21
C PHE A 117 -6.97 1.91 0.40
N TYR A 118 -7.66 2.48 -0.60
CA TYR A 118 -7.21 3.65 -1.34
C TYR A 118 -8.40 4.58 -1.61
N ALA A 119 -8.38 5.75 -0.98
CA ALA A 119 -9.28 6.86 -1.33
C ALA A 119 -8.53 7.90 -2.13
N PHE A 120 -9.02 8.26 -3.31
CA PHE A 120 -8.33 9.19 -4.19
C PHE A 120 -9.25 9.98 -5.10
N ASP A 121 -8.76 11.16 -5.48
CA ASP A 121 -9.35 12.03 -6.48
C ASP A 121 -8.58 11.92 -7.79
N LEU A 122 -9.29 12.01 -8.92
CA LEU A 122 -8.70 12.32 -10.22
C LEU A 122 -8.75 13.83 -10.46
N ARG A 123 -7.58 14.42 -10.63
CA ARG A 123 -7.41 15.87 -10.75
C ARG A 123 -6.79 16.26 -12.08
N ASP A 124 -7.34 17.28 -12.72
CA ASP A 124 -6.71 17.89 -13.90
C ASP A 124 -5.50 18.77 -13.53
N ALA A 125 -4.84 19.34 -14.54
CA ALA A 125 -3.70 20.24 -14.32
C ALA A 125 -4.07 21.55 -13.60
N ALA A 126 -5.36 21.91 -13.56
CA ALA A 126 -5.89 23.06 -12.84
C ALA A 126 -6.38 22.69 -11.42
N ASN A 127 -6.13 21.44 -10.99
CA ASN A 127 -6.50 20.87 -9.70
C ASN A 127 -8.02 20.69 -9.47
N ASN A 128 -8.83 20.67 -10.54
CA ASN A 128 -10.25 20.35 -10.46
C ASN A 128 -10.43 18.85 -10.28
N ILE A 129 -11.34 18.44 -9.40
CA ILE A 129 -11.70 17.04 -9.17
C ILE A 129 -12.75 16.63 -10.22
N TYR A 130 -12.48 15.54 -10.94
CA TYR A 130 -13.44 14.95 -11.89
C TYR A 130 -14.16 13.76 -11.29
N ASP A 131 -13.41 12.87 -10.64
CA ASP A 131 -13.92 11.67 -10.00
C ASP A 131 -13.27 11.46 -8.64
N HIS A 132 -14.01 10.82 -7.74
CA HIS A 132 -13.55 10.40 -6.42
C HIS A 132 -13.85 8.91 -6.24
N PHE A 133 -12.85 8.16 -5.80
CA PHE A 133 -12.96 6.73 -5.57
C PHE A 133 -12.51 6.37 -4.17
N GLU A 134 -13.25 5.45 -3.55
CA GLU A 134 -12.86 4.78 -2.31
C GLU A 134 -12.88 3.28 -2.57
N LEU A 135 -11.72 2.71 -2.86
CA LEU A 135 -11.55 1.29 -3.13
C LEU A 135 -10.95 0.59 -1.92
N GLY A 136 -11.30 -0.69 -1.75
CA GLY A 136 -10.66 -1.50 -0.75
C GLY A 136 -10.89 -3.00 -0.90
N VAL A 137 -10.07 -3.74 -0.15
CA VAL A 137 -10.02 -5.19 -0.10
C VAL A 137 -10.21 -5.67 1.35
N THR A 138 -10.93 -6.79 1.50
CA THR A 138 -11.19 -7.38 2.82
C THR A 138 -9.92 -7.84 3.51
N PRO A 139 -9.86 -7.82 4.85
CA PRO A 139 -10.96 -7.48 5.76
C PRO A 139 -11.01 -6.01 6.21
N CYS A 140 -10.00 -5.22 5.87
CA CYS A 140 -9.79 -3.90 6.46
C CYS A 140 -10.30 -2.71 5.64
N ALA A 141 -11.02 -3.00 4.56
CA ALA A 141 -11.70 -2.04 3.71
C ALA A 141 -13.11 -1.65 4.15
N GLY A 142 -13.64 -2.20 5.24
CA GLY A 142 -15.05 -1.94 5.60
C GLY A 142 -16.01 -2.41 4.50
N THR A 143 -16.80 -1.49 3.94
CA THR A 143 -17.78 -1.76 2.87
C THR A 143 -17.33 -1.23 1.50
N TYR A 144 -16.09 -0.75 1.37
CA TYR A 144 -15.60 -0.20 0.11
C TYR A 144 -15.46 -1.30 -0.95
N PRO A 145 -15.91 -1.04 -2.19
CA PRO A 145 -15.84 -2.03 -3.25
C PRO A 145 -14.41 -2.19 -3.75
N THR A 146 -14.17 -3.28 -4.47
CA THR A 146 -12.92 -3.51 -5.20
C THR A 146 -12.91 -2.80 -6.56
N ASN A 147 -14.05 -2.32 -7.04
CA ASN A 147 -14.13 -1.54 -8.27
C ASN A 147 -15.19 -0.44 -8.17
N ALA A 148 -15.04 0.58 -9.01
CA ALA A 148 -15.99 1.68 -9.11
C ALA A 148 -15.88 2.37 -10.47
N VAL A 149 -17.01 2.85 -10.97
CA VAL A 149 -17.10 3.62 -12.21
C VAL A 149 -17.45 5.06 -11.85
N GLY A 150 -16.63 5.99 -12.32
CA GLY A 150 -16.82 7.43 -12.20
C GLY A 150 -17.54 8.03 -13.41
N SER A 151 -17.49 9.35 -13.51
CA SER A 151 -18.06 10.13 -14.61
C SER A 151 -17.21 10.05 -15.87
N VAL A 152 -15.88 10.00 -15.71
CA VAL A 152 -14.91 10.03 -16.82
C VAL A 152 -13.87 8.91 -16.74
N SER A 153 -13.96 8.04 -15.73
CA SER A 153 -12.94 7.02 -15.44
C SER A 153 -13.53 5.78 -14.76
N GLU A 154 -12.77 4.70 -14.75
CA GLU A 154 -13.06 3.48 -13.98
C GLU A 154 -11.84 3.07 -13.17
N ALA A 155 -12.05 2.57 -11.97
CA ALA A 155 -10.99 2.09 -11.10
C ALA A 155 -11.28 0.68 -10.58
N GLU A 156 -10.27 -0.18 -10.62
CA GLU A 156 -10.36 -1.56 -10.16
C GLU A 156 -9.15 -1.94 -9.30
N TRP A 157 -9.40 -2.75 -8.29
CA TRP A 157 -8.41 -3.36 -7.41
C TRP A 157 -8.60 -4.88 -7.41
N PHE A 158 -7.61 -5.60 -7.94
CA PHE A 158 -7.64 -7.06 -8.02
C PHE A 158 -6.29 -7.69 -7.70
N TYR A 159 -6.29 -9.01 -7.62
CA TYR A 159 -5.09 -9.81 -7.37
C TYR A 159 -4.81 -10.77 -8.53
N ILE A 160 -3.52 -10.98 -8.82
CA ILE A 160 -3.04 -12.03 -9.72
C ILE A 160 -2.10 -12.95 -8.95
N THR A 161 -2.26 -14.26 -9.11
CA THR A 161 -1.31 -15.24 -8.56
C THR A 161 -0.41 -15.74 -9.69
N SER A 162 0.91 -15.60 -9.51
CA SER A 162 1.91 -16.10 -10.46
C SER A 162 3.11 -16.66 -9.72
N GLY A 163 3.56 -17.85 -10.09
CA GLY A 163 4.74 -18.49 -9.48
C GLY A 163 4.63 -18.73 -7.96
N GLY A 164 3.41 -18.82 -7.42
CA GLY A 164 3.18 -18.96 -5.97
C GLY A 164 3.15 -17.64 -5.19
N THR A 165 3.39 -16.51 -5.85
CA THR A 165 3.28 -15.16 -5.27
C THR A 165 1.95 -14.53 -5.66
N VAL A 166 1.30 -13.86 -4.72
CA VAL A 166 0.10 -13.04 -4.97
C VAL A 166 0.54 -11.60 -5.17
N TYR A 167 0.10 -11.00 -6.26
CA TYR A 167 0.37 -9.62 -6.66
C TYR A 167 -0.93 -8.83 -6.61
N SER A 168 -0.87 -7.61 -6.07
CA SER A 168 -1.99 -6.69 -5.94
C SER A 168 -1.88 -5.61 -7.00
N TYR A 169 -2.98 -5.31 -7.68
CA TYR A 169 -3.03 -4.33 -8.74
C TYR A 169 -4.16 -3.35 -8.50
N ILE A 170 -3.88 -2.07 -8.63
CA ILE A 170 -4.88 -1.01 -8.77
C ILE A 170 -4.72 -0.43 -10.17
N GLN A 171 -5.76 -0.47 -10.97
CA GLN A 171 -5.78 0.05 -12.34
C GLN A 171 -6.82 1.15 -12.43
N ILE A 172 -6.48 2.27 -13.06
CA ILE A 172 -7.40 3.37 -13.31
C ILE A 172 -7.37 3.68 -14.82
N TYR A 173 -8.54 3.63 -15.46
CA TYR A 173 -8.74 3.80 -16.91
C TYR A 173 -9.44 5.11 -17.24
#